data_AF-A0A259CDG5-F1
#
_entry.id   AF-A0A259CDG5-F1
#
_cell.length_a   1.000
_cell.length_b   1.000
_cell.length_c   1.000
_cell.angle_alpha   90.00
_cell.angle_beta   90.00
_cell.angle_gamma   90.00
#
_symmetry.space_group_name_H-M   'P 1'
#
loop_
_entity.id
_entity.type
_entity.pdbx_description
1 polymer ?
#
loop_
_entity_poly.entity_id
_entity_poly.type
_entity_poly.pdbx_seq_one_letter_code
_entity_poly.pdbx_strand_id
1 'polypeptide(L)'
;MKLSFDFIGSNAFEKSAWKRRALPIAMGLIGAFALLLLLLLSIASSNTEFFDNYFIWLYAANLVIGACLILVILTLVTVIAIRWRKGRFGTRLIAKLAMIFALVGVVPGLILYGVSLQFVSRSIETWFDVKVESALNSGLELGRVTLQVAQEEILAEGRFIAEQITQVPAGTSSDQVGAMVMKIRNQFGIQEVSLFTAQRNLILSSELKSKKFFPAPSADVVAEAFKKNGITFLDQTEVEGQRGYRVRAIVPIVRKKPIQGKLDSGRAIEDRYFVQLVRFIPSPLAK
;
A
#
# COMPACT_ATOMS: atom_id res chain seq x y z
N MET A 1 -98.58 27.22 4.00
CA MET A 1 -98.62 26.64 5.36
C MET A 1 -97.38 25.78 5.52
N LYS A 2 -96.52 26.16 6.48
CA LYS A 2 -95.22 25.54 6.82
C LYS A 2 -95.42 24.23 7.60
N LEU A 3 -94.46 23.31 7.52
CA LEU A 3 -93.85 22.52 8.62
C LEU A 3 -93.00 21.39 7.99
N SER A 4 -91.71 21.61 7.75
CA SER A 4 -90.56 21.42 8.65
C SER A 4 -90.18 19.95 8.85
N PHE A 5 -89.17 19.53 8.08
CA PHE A 5 -88.30 18.39 8.39
C PHE A 5 -87.31 18.86 9.46
N ASP A 6 -87.34 18.27 10.66
CA ASP A 6 -86.26 18.36 11.62
C ASP A 6 -86.26 17.12 12.51
N PHE A 7 -85.36 16.18 12.23
CA PHE A 7 -84.87 15.21 13.22
C PHE A 7 -83.49 14.69 12.79
N ILE A 8 -82.49 15.58 12.86
CA ILE A 8 -81.07 15.19 12.88
C ILE A 8 -80.55 15.55 14.28
N GLY A 9 -80.52 14.54 15.15
CA GLY A 9 -79.87 14.60 16.45
C GLY A 9 -78.35 14.59 16.28
N SER A 10 -77.76 15.70 16.73
CA SER A 10 -76.34 15.99 16.85
C SER A 10 -75.55 14.96 17.67
N ASN A 11 -74.45 14.44 17.10
CA ASN A 11 -73.21 14.06 17.83
C ASN A 11 -72.05 13.70 16.87
N ALA A 12 -71.84 14.48 15.80
CA ALA A 12 -70.80 14.20 14.79
C ALA A 12 -69.67 15.26 14.73
N PHE A 13 -69.56 16.17 15.72
CA PHE A 13 -68.69 17.35 15.64
C PHE A 13 -67.50 17.43 16.62
N GLU A 14 -67.11 16.35 17.31
CA GLU A 14 -65.84 16.33 18.07
C GLU A 14 -64.63 15.74 17.32
N LYS A 15 -64.82 15.15 16.12
CA LYS A 15 -63.78 14.33 15.46
C LYS A 15 -62.66 15.11 14.73
N SER A 16 -62.78 16.43 14.56
CA SER A 16 -61.83 17.24 13.75
C SER A 16 -60.73 17.93 14.58
N ALA A 17 -61.00 18.26 15.85
CA ALA A 17 -60.03 18.89 16.74
C ALA A 17 -58.91 17.91 17.18
N TRP A 18 -59.26 16.65 17.38
CA TRP A 18 -58.31 15.58 17.73
C TRP A 18 -57.31 15.27 16.61
N LYS A 19 -57.75 15.23 15.35
CA LYS A 19 -56.85 14.97 14.19
C LYS A 19 -55.81 16.07 13.96
N ARG A 20 -56.13 17.34 14.22
CA ARG A 20 -55.19 18.46 14.02
C ARG A 20 -54.06 18.52 15.06
N ARG A 21 -54.28 18.03 16.29
CA ARG A 21 -53.24 17.92 17.32
C ARG A 21 -52.55 16.55 17.33
N ALA A 22 -53.25 15.48 16.95
CA ALA A 22 -52.66 14.14 16.89
C ALA A 22 -51.59 13.99 15.79
N LEU A 23 -51.75 14.66 14.64
CA LEU A 23 -50.77 14.59 13.54
C LEU A 23 -49.37 15.12 13.91
N PRO A 24 -49.21 16.33 14.49
CA PRO A 24 -47.89 16.81 14.92
C PRO A 24 -47.33 16.02 16.10
N ILE A 25 -48.17 15.52 17.01
CA ILE A 25 -47.74 14.64 18.11
C ILE A 25 -47.21 13.31 17.57
N ALA A 26 -47.91 12.69 16.60
CA ALA A 26 -47.46 11.47 15.95
C ALA A 26 -46.16 11.70 15.17
N MET A 27 -46.04 12.82 14.45
CA MET A 27 -44.81 13.17 13.73
C MET A 27 -43.64 13.44 14.68
N GLY A 28 -43.89 14.09 15.82
CA GLY A 28 -42.90 14.27 16.89
C GLY A 28 -42.48 12.95 17.54
N LEU A 29 -43.42 12.03 17.77
CA LEU A 29 -43.14 10.67 18.27
C LEU A 29 -42.31 9.87 17.28
N ILE A 30 -42.64 9.90 15.98
CA ILE A 30 -41.87 9.25 14.93
C ILE A 30 -40.46 9.84 14.84
N GLY A 31 -40.34 11.17 14.90
CA GLY A 31 -39.05 11.87 14.90
C GLY A 31 -38.20 11.52 16.13
N ALA A 32 -38.80 11.51 17.32
CA ALA A 32 -38.13 11.12 18.56
C ALA A 32 -37.70 9.65 18.53
N PHE A 33 -38.54 8.76 17.99
CA PHE A 33 -38.22 7.35 17.83
C PHE A 33 -37.09 7.14 16.80
N ALA A 34 -37.08 7.89 15.70
CA ALA A 34 -35.99 7.86 14.73
C ALA A 34 -34.67 8.36 15.34
N LEU A 35 -34.71 9.44 16.14
CA LEU A 35 -33.55 9.96 16.89
C LEU A 35 -33.04 8.94 17.93
N LEU A 36 -33.95 8.30 18.66
CA LEU A 36 -33.63 7.24 19.61
C LEU A 36 -32.94 6.06 18.91
N LEU A 37 -33.50 5.60 17.78
CA LEU A 37 -32.92 4.52 16.98
C LEU A 37 -31.54 4.90 16.43
N LEU A 38 -31.35 6.15 15.98
CA LEU A 38 -30.05 6.67 15.55
C LEU A 38 -29.02 6.69 16.69
N LEU A 39 -29.45 7.10 17.90
CA LEU A 39 -28.59 7.11 19.07
C LEU A 39 -28.19 5.68 19.47
N LEU A 40 -29.14 4.74 19.51
CA LEU A 40 -28.86 3.32 19.77
C LEU A 40 -27.91 2.74 18.73
N LEU A 41 -28.12 3.04 17.44
CA LEU A 41 -27.26 2.59 16.36
C LEU A 41 -25.84 3.14 16.51
N SER A 42 -25.67 4.41 16.88
CA SER A 42 -24.36 5.02 17.12
C SER A 42 -23.63 4.35 18.28
N ILE A 43 -24.33 4.08 19.39
CA ILE A 43 -23.75 3.43 20.58
C ILE A 43 -23.40 1.96 20.27
N ALA A 44 -24.27 1.25 19.55
CA ALA A 44 -24.02 -0.11 19.11
C ALA A 44 -22.83 -0.17 18.13
N SER A 45 -22.70 0.80 17.24
CA SER A 45 -21.61 0.88 16.26
C SER A 45 -20.26 1.26 16.89
N SER A 46 -20.24 1.98 18.02
CA SER A 46 -18.99 2.34 18.72
C SER A 46 -18.42 1.21 19.58
N ASN A 47 -19.20 0.16 19.84
CA ASN A 47 -18.81 -0.96 20.69
C ASN A 47 -18.32 -2.15 19.84
N THR A 48 -17.29 -1.91 19.04
CA THR A 48 -16.73 -2.88 18.09
C THR A 48 -16.27 -4.17 18.78
N GLU A 49 -15.82 -4.09 20.05
CA GLU A 49 -15.44 -5.27 20.84
C GLU A 49 -16.61 -6.23 21.13
N PHE A 50 -17.84 -5.73 21.31
CA PHE A 50 -19.00 -6.60 21.50
C PHE A 50 -19.35 -7.34 20.20
N PHE A 51 -19.27 -6.64 19.06
CA PHE A 51 -19.48 -7.27 17.76
C PHE A 51 -18.40 -8.30 17.46
N ASP A 52 -17.12 -8.00 17.67
CA ASP A 52 -16.03 -8.95 17.41
C ASP A 52 -16.16 -10.23 18.27
N ASN A 53 -16.53 -10.10 19.55
CA ASN A 53 -16.69 -11.25 20.44
C ASN A 53 -17.94 -12.09 20.15
N TYR A 54 -19.06 -11.47 19.75
CA TYR A 54 -20.34 -12.15 19.54
C TYR A 54 -20.72 -12.38 18.08
N PHE A 55 -19.90 -11.93 17.12
CA PHE A 55 -20.19 -12.03 15.68
C PHE A 55 -20.58 -13.45 15.26
N ILE A 56 -19.79 -14.45 15.68
CA ILE A 56 -20.07 -15.86 15.38
C ILE A 56 -21.44 -16.27 15.92
N TRP A 57 -21.78 -15.85 17.15
CA TRP A 57 -23.02 -16.25 17.80
C TRP A 57 -24.24 -15.54 17.20
N LEU A 58 -24.13 -14.26 16.87
CA LEU A 58 -25.16 -13.51 16.16
C LEU A 58 -25.37 -14.05 14.74
N TYR A 59 -24.29 -14.40 14.04
CA TYR A 59 -24.37 -15.03 12.72
C TYR A 59 -25.06 -16.39 12.79
N ALA A 60 -24.66 -17.24 13.73
CA ALA A 60 -25.29 -18.54 13.95
C ALA A 60 -26.78 -18.39 14.31
N ALA A 61 -27.13 -17.45 15.19
CA ALA A 61 -28.52 -17.16 15.54
C ALA A 61 -29.34 -16.70 14.32
N ASN A 62 -28.81 -15.80 13.49
CA ASN A 62 -29.45 -15.38 12.25
C ASN A 62 -29.65 -16.56 11.28
N LEU A 63 -28.68 -17.46 11.18
CA LEU A 63 -28.76 -18.63 10.32
C LEU A 63 -29.85 -19.60 10.80
N VAL A 64 -29.94 -19.84 12.12
CA VAL A 64 -31.01 -20.67 12.72
C VAL A 64 -32.39 -20.05 12.51
N ILE A 65 -32.55 -18.75 12.79
CA ILE A 65 -33.82 -18.03 12.58
C ILE A 65 -34.20 -18.04 11.10
N GLY A 66 -33.24 -17.79 10.21
CA GLY A 66 -33.44 -17.83 8.76
C GLY A 66 -33.90 -19.21 8.28
N ALA A 67 -33.26 -20.28 8.75
CA ALA A 67 -33.67 -21.65 8.45
C ALA A 67 -35.09 -21.97 8.94
N CYS A 68 -35.44 -21.52 10.16
CA CYS A 68 -36.78 -21.68 10.71
C CYS A 68 -37.83 -20.94 9.86
N LEU A 69 -37.58 -19.68 9.50
CA LEU A 69 -38.47 -18.89 8.62
C LEU A 69 -38.64 -19.53 7.24
N ILE A 70 -37.56 -20.04 6.64
CA ILE A 70 -37.62 -20.76 5.36
C ILE A 70 -38.52 -21.99 5.49
N LEU A 71 -38.39 -22.76 6.57
CA LEU A 71 -39.22 -23.94 6.82
C LEU A 71 -40.71 -23.56 6.96
N VAL A 72 -41.03 -22.48 7.68
CA VAL A 72 -42.39 -21.94 7.78
C VAL A 72 -42.92 -21.53 6.40
N ILE A 73 -42.13 -20.82 5.60
CA ILE A 73 -42.53 -20.41 4.25
C ILE A 73 -42.80 -21.64 3.37
N LEU A 74 -41.90 -22.63 3.35
CA LEU A 74 -42.04 -23.85 2.57
C LEU A 74 -43.28 -24.66 2.98
N THR A 75 -43.57 -24.76 4.28
CA THR A 75 -44.79 -25.44 4.75
C THR A 75 -46.05 -24.68 4.34
N LEU A 76 -46.08 -23.35 4.45
CA LEU A 76 -47.20 -22.52 4.01
C LEU A 76 -47.46 -22.67 2.50
N VAL A 77 -46.40 -22.58 1.69
CA VAL A 77 -46.47 -22.77 0.23
C VAL A 77 -46.98 -24.17 -0.12
N THR A 78 -46.46 -25.20 0.55
CA THR A 78 -46.88 -26.59 0.33
C THR A 78 -48.34 -26.80 0.69
N VAL A 79 -48.81 -26.25 1.82
CA VAL A 79 -50.21 -26.31 2.24
C VAL A 79 -51.11 -25.63 1.22
N ILE A 80 -50.74 -24.45 0.74
CA ILE A 80 -51.49 -23.72 -0.30
C ILE A 80 -51.52 -24.53 -1.60
N ALA A 81 -50.39 -25.12 -2.02
CA ALA A 81 -50.29 -25.91 -3.24
C ALA A 81 -51.16 -27.19 -3.18
N ILE A 82 -51.14 -27.92 -2.07
CA ILE A 82 -51.96 -29.13 -1.88
C ILE A 82 -53.45 -28.75 -1.86
N ARG A 83 -53.82 -27.68 -1.14
CA ARG A 83 -55.22 -27.22 -1.04
C ARG A 83 -55.77 -26.73 -2.38
N TRP A 84 -54.93 -26.08 -3.19
CA TRP A 84 -55.25 -25.72 -4.57
C TRP A 84 -55.51 -26.98 -5.40
N ARG A 85 -54.62 -27.97 -5.37
CA ARG A 85 -54.78 -29.22 -6.13
C ARG A 85 -56.03 -30.02 -5.74
N LYS A 86 -56.45 -29.97 -4.47
CA LYS A 86 -57.67 -30.62 -3.97
C LYS A 86 -58.98 -29.89 -4.30
N GLY A 87 -58.93 -28.79 -5.07
CA GLY A 87 -60.13 -28.17 -5.66
C GLY A 87 -61.11 -27.51 -4.68
N ARG A 88 -60.72 -27.24 -3.42
CA ARG A 88 -61.64 -26.67 -2.43
C ARG A 88 -62.01 -25.22 -2.78
N PHE A 89 -63.31 -24.95 -2.90
CA PHE A 89 -63.87 -23.62 -3.18
C PHE A 89 -63.41 -22.63 -2.09
N GLY A 90 -62.72 -21.55 -2.47
CA GLY A 90 -62.15 -20.53 -1.57
C GLY A 90 -60.62 -20.44 -1.53
N THR A 91 -59.90 -21.50 -1.92
CA THR A 91 -58.42 -21.51 -1.92
C THR A 91 -57.78 -20.63 -2.98
N ARG A 92 -58.45 -20.44 -4.12
CA ARG A 92 -57.97 -19.56 -5.20
C ARG A 92 -57.88 -18.09 -4.78
N LEU A 93 -58.81 -17.61 -3.93
CA LEU A 93 -58.81 -16.23 -3.46
C LEU A 93 -57.66 -15.97 -2.48
N ILE A 94 -57.46 -16.88 -1.53
CA ILE A 94 -56.37 -16.82 -0.53
C ILE A 94 -55.00 -16.91 -1.21
N ALA A 95 -54.84 -17.83 -2.17
CA ALA A 95 -53.60 -17.97 -2.93
C ALA A 95 -53.27 -16.71 -3.75
N LYS A 96 -54.27 -16.11 -4.41
CA LYS A 96 -54.10 -14.87 -5.18
C LYS A 96 -53.67 -13.69 -4.28
N LEU A 97 -54.29 -13.55 -3.11
CA LEU A 97 -53.94 -12.49 -2.16
C LEU A 97 -52.54 -12.71 -1.58
N ALA A 98 -52.19 -13.94 -1.20
CA ALA A 98 -50.86 -14.30 -0.71
C ALA A 98 -49.76 -14.04 -1.75
N MET A 99 -50.03 -14.32 -3.03
CA MET A 99 -49.10 -14.03 -4.13
C MET A 99 -48.83 -12.52 -4.26
N ILE A 100 -49.88 -11.69 -4.19
CA ILE A 100 -49.72 -10.22 -4.28
C ILE A 100 -48.90 -9.71 -3.08
N PHE A 101 -49.19 -10.17 -1.87
CA PHE A 101 -48.41 -9.79 -0.68
C PHE A 101 -46.94 -10.22 -0.77
N ALA A 102 -46.68 -11.44 -1.24
CA ALA A 102 -45.32 -11.93 -1.44
C ALA A 102 -44.58 -11.09 -2.49
N LEU A 103 -45.24 -10.74 -3.59
CA LEU A 103 -44.64 -9.94 -4.66
C LEU A 103 -44.31 -8.52 -4.17
N VAL A 104 -45.23 -7.87 -3.48
CA VAL A 104 -45.01 -6.52 -2.91
C VAL A 104 -43.91 -6.51 -1.85
N GLY A 105 -43.74 -7.59 -1.08
CA GLY A 105 -42.66 -7.71 -0.10
C GLY A 105 -41.29 -8.06 -0.70
N VAL A 106 -41.24 -9.02 -1.63
CA VAL A 106 -39.98 -9.60 -2.12
C VAL A 106 -39.37 -8.79 -3.26
N VAL A 107 -40.18 -8.27 -4.20
CA VAL A 107 -39.66 -7.58 -5.40
C VAL A 107 -38.82 -6.35 -5.06
N PRO A 108 -39.25 -5.43 -4.18
CA PRO A 108 -38.42 -4.29 -3.79
C PRO A 108 -37.11 -4.73 -3.11
N GLY A 109 -37.16 -5.79 -2.30
CA GLY A 109 -35.98 -6.35 -1.65
C GLY A 109 -34.96 -6.91 -2.64
N LEU A 110 -35.43 -7.63 -3.66
CA LEU A 110 -34.57 -8.14 -4.73
C LEU A 110 -33.95 -7.02 -5.57
N ILE A 111 -34.70 -5.97 -5.87
CA ILE A 111 -34.19 -4.79 -6.58
C ILE A 111 -33.08 -4.13 -5.74
N LEU A 112 -33.33 -3.89 -4.45
CA LEU A 112 -32.33 -3.30 -3.54
C LEU A 112 -31.08 -4.20 -3.44
N TYR A 113 -31.24 -5.51 -3.36
CA TYR A 113 -30.13 -6.46 -3.34
C TYR A 113 -29.32 -6.41 -4.64
N GLY A 114 -29.97 -6.41 -5.80
CA GLY A 114 -29.30 -6.32 -7.10
C GLY A 114 -28.55 -5.00 -7.29
N VAL A 115 -29.19 -3.88 -6.92
CA VAL A 115 -28.56 -2.55 -6.93
C VAL A 115 -27.36 -2.53 -5.96
N SER A 116 -27.51 -3.10 -4.76
CA SER A 116 -26.42 -3.21 -3.78
C SER A 116 -25.23 -4.01 -4.34
N LEU A 117 -25.46 -5.13 -5.02
CA LEU A 117 -24.39 -5.90 -5.67
C LEU A 117 -23.69 -5.08 -6.76
N GLN A 118 -24.44 -4.35 -7.58
CA GLN A 118 -23.87 -3.47 -8.60
C GLN A 118 -23.02 -2.36 -7.98
N PHE A 119 -23.50 -1.75 -6.90
CA PHE A 119 -22.74 -0.74 -6.15
C PHE A 119 -21.49 -1.34 -5.53
N VAL A 120 -21.56 -2.51 -4.88
CA VAL A 120 -20.39 -3.15 -4.26
C VAL A 120 -19.33 -3.49 -5.29
N SER A 121 -19.70 -4.14 -6.41
CA SER A 121 -18.75 -4.53 -7.45
C SER A 121 -18.03 -3.30 -8.03
N ARG A 122 -18.79 -2.26 -8.42
CA ARG A 122 -18.21 -1.06 -9.04
C ARG A 122 -17.47 -0.16 -8.04
N SER A 123 -17.92 -0.10 -6.79
CA SER A 123 -17.28 0.73 -5.75
C SER A 123 -15.96 0.12 -5.29
N ILE A 124 -15.81 -1.21 -5.27
CA ILE A 124 -14.51 -1.81 -4.97
C ILE A 124 -13.51 -1.49 -6.09
N GLU A 125 -13.89 -1.69 -7.35
CA GLU A 125 -13.03 -1.41 -8.50
C GLU A 125 -12.55 0.04 -8.54
N THR A 126 -13.45 1.01 -8.36
CA THR A 126 -13.12 2.44 -8.52
C THR A 126 -12.22 2.97 -7.40
N TRP A 127 -12.39 2.49 -6.15
CA TRP A 127 -11.62 2.99 -5.01
C TRP A 127 -10.32 2.20 -4.76
N PHE A 128 -10.26 0.93 -5.17
CA PHE A 128 -9.04 0.12 -5.07
C PHE A 128 -8.05 0.42 -6.19
N ASP A 129 -8.48 0.52 -7.44
CA ASP A 129 -7.57 0.68 -8.58
C ASP A 129 -6.75 1.98 -8.47
N VAL A 130 -7.42 3.09 -8.19
CA VAL A 130 -6.76 4.41 -8.07
C VAL A 130 -5.77 4.46 -6.91
N LYS A 131 -6.06 3.81 -5.78
CA LYS A 131 -5.15 3.81 -4.62
C LYS A 131 -4.00 2.83 -4.79
N VAL A 132 -4.22 1.67 -5.42
CA VAL A 132 -3.17 0.67 -5.64
C VAL A 132 -2.21 1.14 -6.71
N GLU A 133 -2.70 1.67 -7.84
CA GLU A 133 -1.85 2.21 -8.90
C GLU A 133 -1.01 3.39 -8.38
N SER A 134 -1.62 4.32 -7.64
CA SER A 134 -0.89 5.44 -7.04
C SER A 134 0.14 4.95 -6.02
N ALA A 135 -0.20 3.98 -5.16
CA ALA A 135 0.74 3.43 -4.18
C ALA A 135 1.89 2.67 -4.85
N LEU A 136 1.60 1.93 -5.93
CA LEU A 136 2.61 1.19 -6.69
C LEU A 136 3.55 2.14 -7.42
N ASN A 137 3.01 3.16 -8.07
CA ASN A 137 3.82 4.15 -8.78
C ASN A 137 4.67 4.97 -7.79
N SER A 138 4.11 5.42 -6.67
CA SER A 138 4.87 6.10 -5.61
C SER A 138 5.92 5.18 -4.97
N GLY A 139 5.63 3.88 -4.81
CA GLY A 139 6.60 2.89 -4.34
C GLY A 139 7.76 2.67 -5.32
N LEU A 140 7.46 2.61 -6.62
CA LEU A 140 8.47 2.51 -7.69
C LEU A 140 9.32 3.78 -7.79
N GLU A 141 8.69 4.96 -7.69
CA GLU A 141 9.38 6.25 -7.68
C GLU A 141 10.29 6.37 -6.45
N LEU A 142 9.78 6.02 -5.26
CA LEU A 142 10.58 5.98 -4.04
C LEU A 142 11.78 5.04 -4.18
N GLY A 143 11.59 3.83 -4.68
CA GLY A 143 12.67 2.89 -4.94
C GLY A 143 13.73 3.44 -5.90
N ARG A 144 13.31 4.08 -7.00
CA ARG A 144 14.23 4.75 -7.94
C ARG A 144 15.01 5.88 -7.28
N VAL A 145 14.35 6.75 -6.53
CA VAL A 145 14.99 7.87 -5.82
C VAL A 145 15.97 7.35 -4.77
N THR A 146 15.60 6.33 -3.99
CA THR A 146 16.50 5.71 -3.01
C THR A 146 17.75 5.12 -3.68
N LEU A 147 17.61 4.45 -4.83
CA LEU A 147 18.76 3.93 -5.59
C LEU A 147 19.65 5.06 -6.16
N GLN A 148 19.06 6.16 -6.60
CA GLN A 148 19.81 7.34 -7.07
C GLN A 148 20.58 8.00 -5.93
N VAL A 149 19.94 8.22 -4.78
CA VAL A 149 20.58 8.77 -3.58
C VAL A 149 21.75 7.88 -3.14
N ALA A 150 21.55 6.55 -3.10
CA ALA A 150 22.62 5.61 -2.75
C ALA A 150 23.81 5.67 -3.73
N GLN A 151 23.56 5.93 -5.02
CA GLN A 151 24.61 6.14 -6.02
C GLN A 151 25.36 7.46 -5.81
N GLU A 152 24.64 8.55 -5.58
CA GLU A 152 25.27 9.85 -5.34
C GLU A 152 26.12 9.85 -4.06
N GLU A 153 25.62 9.23 -2.99
CA GLU A 153 26.32 9.13 -1.71
C GLU A 153 27.65 8.36 -1.84
N ILE A 154 27.65 7.16 -2.42
CA ILE A 154 28.88 6.37 -2.59
C ILE A 154 29.88 7.07 -3.53
N LEU A 155 29.40 7.83 -4.52
CA LEU A 155 30.26 8.61 -5.41
C LEU A 155 30.88 9.81 -4.68
N ALA A 156 30.12 10.49 -3.82
CA ALA A 156 30.62 11.57 -2.98
C ALA A 156 31.68 11.05 -1.98
N GLU A 157 31.44 9.92 -1.33
CA GLU A 157 32.42 9.26 -0.44
C GLU A 157 33.67 8.84 -1.19
N GLY A 158 33.52 8.31 -2.41
CA GLY A 158 34.66 7.97 -3.27
C GLY A 158 35.50 9.18 -3.66
N ARG A 159 34.85 10.32 -3.94
CA ARG A 159 35.54 11.60 -4.18
C ARG A 159 36.28 12.09 -2.94
N PHE A 160 35.67 11.97 -1.77
CA PHE A 160 36.33 12.29 -0.50
C PHE A 160 37.57 11.41 -0.30
N ILE A 161 37.48 10.09 -0.50
CA ILE A 161 38.65 9.19 -0.42
C ILE A 161 39.73 9.57 -1.44
N ALA A 162 39.34 9.88 -2.68
CA ALA A 162 40.25 10.30 -3.74
C ALA A 162 41.00 11.59 -3.40
N GLU A 163 40.31 12.57 -2.82
CA GLU A 163 40.90 13.83 -2.37
C GLU A 163 41.88 13.60 -1.22
N GLN A 164 41.49 12.82 -0.22
CA GLN A 164 42.34 12.46 0.91
C GLN A 164 43.63 11.76 0.44
N ILE A 165 43.54 10.85 -0.54
CA ILE A 165 44.71 10.19 -1.14
C ILE A 165 45.58 11.21 -1.88
N THR A 166 45.00 12.21 -2.54
CA THR A 166 45.76 13.23 -3.28
C THR A 166 46.57 14.14 -2.34
N GLN A 167 46.04 14.41 -1.14
CA GLN A 167 46.72 15.22 -0.12
C GLN A 167 47.87 14.50 0.61
N VAL A 168 47.98 13.17 0.49
CA VAL A 168 49.08 12.41 1.11
C VAL A 168 50.42 12.77 0.43
N PRO A 169 51.47 13.14 1.21
CA PRO A 169 52.78 13.48 0.66
C PRO A 169 53.40 12.40 -0.24
N ALA A 170 54.12 12.84 -1.26
CA ALA A 170 54.91 11.93 -2.10
C ALA A 170 56.06 11.32 -1.27
N GLY A 171 55.98 10.02 -0.97
CA GLY A 171 56.96 9.30 -0.14
C GLY A 171 56.34 8.48 1.00
N THR A 172 55.05 8.65 1.28
CA THR A 172 54.31 7.82 2.22
C THR A 172 54.22 6.37 1.71
N SER A 173 54.49 5.40 2.59
CA SER A 173 54.41 3.98 2.26
C SER A 173 52.97 3.55 1.92
N SER A 174 52.84 2.54 1.06
CA SER A 174 51.54 1.94 0.68
C SER A 174 50.70 1.53 1.89
N ASP A 175 51.36 1.09 2.96
CA ASP A 175 50.71 0.60 4.18
C ASP A 175 50.03 1.72 4.97
N GLN A 176 50.62 2.92 5.00
CA GLN A 176 50.03 4.08 5.66
C GLN A 176 48.81 4.61 4.90
N VAL A 177 48.87 4.65 3.56
CA VAL A 177 47.71 4.98 2.72
C VAL A 177 46.61 3.95 2.90
N GLY A 178 46.98 2.67 2.96
CA GLY A 178 46.06 1.57 3.25
C GLY A 178 45.33 1.72 4.57
N ALA A 179 46.06 1.98 5.65
CA ALA A 179 45.47 2.18 6.97
C ALA A 179 44.48 3.37 6.99
N MET A 180 44.80 4.45 6.29
CA MET A 180 43.92 5.62 6.14
C MET A 180 42.63 5.27 5.39
N VAL A 181 42.75 4.60 4.23
CA VAL A 181 41.59 4.15 3.44
C VAL A 181 40.72 3.17 4.23
N MET A 182 41.32 2.26 4.99
CA MET A 182 40.60 1.31 5.85
C MET A 182 39.81 2.01 6.97
N LYS A 183 40.38 3.06 7.56
CA LYS A 183 39.69 3.88 8.56
C LYS A 183 38.48 4.60 7.94
N ILE A 184 38.66 5.20 6.77
CA ILE A 184 37.58 5.90 6.06
C ILE A 184 36.48 4.93 5.62
N ARG A 185 36.86 3.74 5.12
CA ARG A 185 35.93 2.65 4.79
C ARG A 185 35.03 2.28 5.97
N ASN A 186 35.63 2.06 7.14
CA ASN A 186 34.89 1.71 8.35
C ASN A 186 33.98 2.86 8.82
N GLN A 187 34.40 4.12 8.64
CA GLN A 187 33.62 5.30 9.02
C GLN A 187 32.36 5.47 8.17
N PHE A 188 32.45 5.24 6.85
CA PHE A 188 31.31 5.34 5.93
C PHE A 188 30.55 4.02 5.74
N GLY A 189 30.97 2.94 6.42
CA GLY A 189 30.32 1.63 6.29
C GLY A 189 30.41 1.02 4.87
N ILE A 190 31.42 1.38 4.10
CA ILE A 190 31.66 0.81 2.77
C ILE A 190 32.14 -0.64 2.93
N GLN A 191 31.61 -1.60 2.18
CA GLN A 191 32.07 -2.99 2.28
C GLN A 191 33.49 -3.14 1.73
N GLU A 192 33.71 -2.70 0.49
CA GLU A 192 35.01 -2.85 -0.18
C GLU A 192 35.48 -1.53 -0.79
N VAL A 193 36.75 -1.21 -0.56
CA VAL A 193 37.49 -0.15 -1.24
C VAL A 193 38.76 -0.75 -1.82
N SER A 194 38.93 -0.60 -3.13
CA SER A 194 40.08 -1.11 -3.88
C SER A 194 40.71 0.01 -4.71
N LEU A 195 42.02 0.21 -4.55
CA LEU A 195 42.82 1.20 -5.27
C LEU A 195 43.58 0.51 -6.40
N PHE A 196 43.45 1.04 -7.60
CA PHE A 196 44.10 0.53 -8.80
C PHE A 196 44.94 1.61 -9.50
N THR A 197 45.98 1.20 -10.21
CA THR A 197 46.67 2.05 -11.18
C THR A 197 45.80 2.20 -12.44
N ALA A 198 46.03 3.23 -13.27
CA ALA A 198 45.36 3.36 -14.57
C ALA A 198 45.51 2.13 -15.48
N GLN A 199 46.58 1.34 -15.31
CA GLN A 199 46.81 0.06 -16.00
C GLN A 199 46.04 -1.12 -15.38
N ARG A 200 45.11 -0.86 -14.45
CA ARG A 200 44.23 -1.86 -13.78
C ARG A 200 44.97 -2.82 -12.84
N ASN A 201 46.20 -2.49 -12.46
CA ASN A 201 46.95 -3.23 -11.45
C ASN A 201 46.45 -2.82 -10.06
N LEU A 202 46.18 -3.81 -9.20
CA LEU A 202 45.73 -3.57 -7.83
C LEU A 202 46.91 -3.08 -6.98
N ILE A 203 46.73 -1.93 -6.33
CA ILE A 203 47.69 -1.36 -5.38
C ILE A 203 47.28 -1.73 -3.95
N LEU A 204 45.98 -1.59 -3.65
CA LEU A 204 45.44 -1.85 -2.32
C LEU A 204 44.01 -2.37 -2.42
N SER A 205 43.63 -3.31 -1.55
CA SER A 205 42.23 -3.68 -1.34
C SER A 205 41.95 -3.76 0.15
N SER A 206 40.75 -3.37 0.55
CA SER A 206 40.31 -3.47 1.94
C SER A 206 39.94 -4.90 2.36
N GLU A 207 39.77 -5.81 1.40
CA GLU A 207 39.35 -7.18 1.66
C GLU A 207 40.57 -8.05 2.01
N LEU A 208 40.63 -8.53 3.26
CA LEU A 208 41.76 -9.32 3.79
C LEU A 208 41.86 -10.74 3.18
N LYS A 209 40.79 -11.25 2.55
CA LYS A 209 40.79 -12.56 1.90
C LYS A 209 41.17 -12.43 0.43
N SER A 210 42.39 -12.85 0.08
CA SER A 210 43.08 -12.74 -1.21
C SER A 210 42.39 -13.36 -2.46
N LYS A 211 41.10 -13.72 -2.40
CA LYS A 211 40.30 -14.28 -3.51
C LYS A 211 38.86 -13.72 -3.61
N LYS A 212 38.49 -12.73 -2.80
CA LYS A 212 37.14 -12.11 -2.83
C LYS A 212 37.13 -10.61 -3.15
N PHE A 213 38.24 -10.03 -3.62
CA PHE A 213 38.23 -8.64 -4.08
C PHE A 213 37.57 -8.54 -5.46
N PHE A 214 36.90 -7.43 -5.73
CA PHE A 214 36.28 -7.24 -7.05
C PHE A 214 37.33 -6.92 -8.11
N PRO A 215 37.26 -7.58 -9.29
CA PRO A 215 38.22 -7.34 -10.36
C PRO A 215 38.12 -5.89 -10.87
N ALA A 216 39.24 -5.41 -11.40
CA ALA A 216 39.30 -4.07 -11.99
C ALA A 216 38.27 -3.92 -13.13
N PRO A 217 37.60 -2.77 -13.24
CA PRO A 217 36.62 -2.49 -14.30
C PRO A 217 37.26 -2.59 -15.69
N SER A 218 36.44 -2.68 -16.74
CA SER A 218 36.96 -2.68 -18.12
C SER A 218 37.67 -1.36 -18.45
N ALA A 219 38.59 -1.39 -19.43
CA ALA A 219 39.36 -0.21 -19.81
C ALA A 219 38.44 0.95 -20.26
N ASP A 220 37.34 0.65 -20.93
CA ASP A 220 36.36 1.65 -21.38
C ASP A 220 35.67 2.35 -20.21
N VAL A 221 35.28 1.58 -19.18
CA VAL A 221 34.65 2.09 -17.97
C VAL A 221 35.62 2.99 -17.19
N VAL A 222 36.89 2.59 -17.09
CA VAL A 222 37.93 3.42 -16.47
C VAL A 222 38.11 4.72 -17.25
N ALA A 223 38.24 4.66 -18.59
CA ALA A 223 38.38 5.84 -19.43
C ALA A 223 37.18 6.80 -19.30
N GLU A 224 35.97 6.26 -19.23
CA GLU A 224 34.75 7.04 -18.99
C GLU A 224 34.74 7.68 -17.59
N ALA A 225 35.21 6.96 -16.56
CA ALA A 225 35.34 7.50 -15.21
C ALA A 225 36.27 8.71 -15.16
N PHE A 226 37.40 8.65 -15.87
CA PHE A 226 38.34 9.77 -16.00
C PHE A 226 37.73 10.94 -16.79
N LYS A 227 36.87 10.69 -17.78
CA LYS A 227 36.20 11.74 -18.56
C LYS A 227 35.07 12.43 -17.79
N LYS A 228 34.27 11.67 -17.05
CA LYS A 228 33.11 12.15 -16.28
C LYS A 228 33.42 12.52 -14.83
N ASN A 229 34.67 12.36 -14.41
CA ASN A 229 35.14 12.62 -13.05
C ASN A 229 34.37 11.83 -11.97
N GLY A 230 34.20 10.53 -12.25
CA GLY A 230 33.45 9.59 -11.42
C GLY A 230 32.23 9.01 -12.14
N ILE A 231 31.99 7.71 -11.95
CA ILE A 231 30.82 7.00 -12.48
C ILE A 231 30.32 5.97 -11.47
N THR A 232 29.02 5.72 -11.49
CA THR A 232 28.36 4.70 -10.67
C THR A 232 27.70 3.63 -11.52
N PHE A 233 27.65 2.42 -10.98
CA PHE A 233 26.99 1.27 -11.57
C PHE A 233 26.11 0.60 -10.53
N LEU A 234 24.94 0.15 -10.98
CA LEU A 234 24.09 -0.73 -10.21
C LEU A 234 24.24 -2.14 -10.78
N ASP A 235 24.82 -3.06 -10.01
CA ASP A 235 24.87 -4.46 -10.43
C ASP A 235 23.86 -5.29 -9.64
N GLN A 236 23.21 -6.20 -10.34
CA GLN A 236 22.48 -7.29 -9.71
C GLN A 236 23.50 -8.35 -9.29
N THR A 237 23.49 -8.72 -8.00
CA THR A 237 24.34 -9.78 -7.47
C THR A 237 23.46 -10.83 -6.83
N GLU A 238 23.68 -12.08 -7.18
CA GLU A 238 23.06 -13.22 -6.50
C GLU A 238 24.05 -13.71 -5.44
N VAL A 239 23.78 -13.39 -4.17
CA VAL A 239 24.59 -13.84 -3.05
C VAL A 239 23.73 -14.84 -2.27
N GLU A 240 24.21 -16.08 -2.16
CA GLU A 240 23.54 -17.14 -1.37
C GLU A 240 22.06 -17.41 -1.76
N GLY A 241 21.73 -17.29 -3.06
CA GLY A 241 20.37 -17.54 -3.58
C GLY A 241 19.38 -16.40 -3.35
N GLN A 242 19.82 -15.27 -2.77
CA GLN A 242 19.04 -14.04 -2.69
C GLN A 242 19.55 -13.02 -3.70
N ARG A 243 18.62 -12.43 -4.46
CA ARG A 243 18.90 -11.33 -5.39
C ARG A 243 19.12 -10.05 -4.59
N GLY A 244 20.37 -9.62 -4.52
CA GLY A 244 20.77 -8.33 -3.95
C GLY A 244 21.15 -7.34 -5.06
N TYR A 245 21.07 -6.06 -4.73
CA TYR A 245 21.65 -5.00 -5.55
C TYR A 245 22.93 -4.51 -4.88
N ARG A 246 23.94 -4.19 -5.67
CA ARG A 246 25.12 -3.49 -5.19
C ARG A 246 25.35 -2.24 -6.01
N VAL A 247 25.86 -1.21 -5.35
CA VAL A 247 26.33 -0.01 -5.99
C VAL A 247 27.85 -0.06 -6.06
N ARG A 248 28.39 0.17 -7.25
CA ARG A 248 29.81 0.34 -7.50
C ARG A 248 30.09 1.79 -7.90
N ALA A 249 31.04 2.43 -7.26
CA ALA A 249 31.54 3.74 -7.70
C ALA A 249 33.00 3.62 -8.12
N ILE A 250 33.34 4.27 -9.24
CA ILE A 250 34.71 4.36 -9.75
C ILE A 250 35.07 5.83 -9.81
N VAL A 251 36.08 6.21 -9.05
CA VAL A 251 36.51 7.60 -8.91
C VAL A 251 37.97 7.74 -9.33
N PRO A 252 38.28 8.59 -10.33
CA PRO A 252 39.65 8.83 -10.76
C PRO A 252 40.43 9.67 -9.74
N ILE A 253 41.72 9.39 -9.63
CA ILE A 253 42.71 10.16 -8.85
C ILE A 253 43.83 10.54 -9.80
N VAL A 254 44.14 11.84 -9.88
CA VAL A 254 45.27 12.35 -10.66
C VAL A 254 46.23 13.03 -9.70
N ARG A 255 47.40 12.44 -9.49
CA ARG A 255 48.45 13.02 -8.66
C ARG A 255 49.54 13.61 -9.56
N LYS A 256 49.81 14.91 -9.41
CA LYS A 256 50.94 15.57 -10.08
C LYS A 256 52.19 15.36 -9.25
N LYS A 257 53.17 14.63 -9.77
CA LYS A 257 54.47 14.44 -9.10
C LYS A 257 55.33 15.67 -9.35
N PRO A 258 55.84 16.38 -8.32
CA PRO A 258 56.80 17.44 -8.55
C PRO A 258 58.12 16.82 -9.03
N ILE A 259 58.60 17.23 -10.20
CA ILE A 259 59.89 16.80 -10.74
C ILE A 259 60.98 17.43 -9.87
N GLN A 260 61.60 16.64 -8.99
CA GLN A 260 62.88 17.00 -8.38
C GLN A 260 63.99 16.68 -9.37
N GLY A 261 64.20 17.60 -10.31
CA GLY A 261 65.26 17.53 -11.30
C GLY A 261 65.27 18.83 -12.10
N LYS A 262 66.27 19.69 -11.87
CA LYS A 262 66.58 20.77 -12.80
C LYS A 262 66.82 20.13 -14.17
N LEU A 263 66.20 20.69 -15.22
CA LEU A 263 66.32 20.29 -16.64
C LEU A 263 65.20 19.36 -17.14
N ASP A 264 63.94 19.84 -17.16
CA ASP A 264 62.95 19.61 -18.24
C ASP A 264 61.56 20.14 -17.82
N SER A 265 61.41 21.46 -17.89
CA SER A 265 60.17 22.17 -17.59
C SER A 265 59.18 22.03 -18.76
N GLY A 266 58.38 20.96 -18.79
CA GLY A 266 57.33 20.87 -19.81
C GLY A 266 56.24 19.82 -19.63
N ARG A 267 56.50 18.70 -18.93
CA ARG A 267 55.48 17.65 -18.69
C ARG A 267 55.59 17.12 -17.28
N ALA A 268 54.77 17.65 -16.37
CA ALA A 268 54.54 16.99 -15.09
C ALA A 268 54.06 15.56 -15.37
N ILE A 269 54.76 14.56 -14.87
CA ILE A 269 54.32 13.16 -14.97
C ILE A 269 53.11 13.03 -14.06
N GLU A 270 51.93 12.91 -14.66
CA GLU A 270 50.67 12.68 -13.97
C GLU A 270 50.54 11.19 -13.68
N ASP A 271 50.66 10.80 -12.41
CA ASP A 271 50.32 9.45 -12.01
C ASP A 271 48.80 9.35 -11.89
N ARG A 272 48.21 8.47 -12.71
CA ARG A 272 46.76 8.24 -12.77
C ARG A 272 46.40 6.97 -12.02
N TYR A 273 45.51 7.10 -11.04
CA TYR A 273 44.97 6.01 -10.24
C TYR A 273 43.45 6.09 -10.26
N PHE A 274 42.78 5.03 -9.83
CA PHE A 274 41.33 5.09 -9.57
C PHE A 274 41.00 4.25 -8.33
N VAL A 275 40.01 4.73 -7.58
CA VAL A 275 39.43 4.00 -6.45
C VAL A 275 38.11 3.41 -6.89
N GLN A 276 37.93 2.14 -6.57
CA GLN A 276 36.69 1.41 -6.71
C GLN A 276 36.08 1.21 -5.33
N LEU A 277 34.84 1.63 -5.16
CA LEU A 277 34.04 1.42 -3.95
C LEU A 277 32.89 0.48 -4.26
N VAL A 278 32.59 -0.43 -3.33
CA VAL A 278 31.45 -1.34 -3.43
C VAL A 278 30.65 -1.33 -2.13
N ARG A 279 29.33 -1.11 -2.28
CA ARG A 279 28.36 -1.16 -1.19
C ARG A 279 27.19 -2.05 -1.61
N PHE A 280 26.83 -3.02 -0.78
CA PHE A 280 25.61 -3.80 -0.94
C PHE A 280 24.42 -2.97 -0.46
N ILE A 281 23.37 -2.94 -1.26
CA ILE A 281 22.08 -2.41 -0.84
C ILE A 281 21.38 -3.55 -0.10
N PRO A 282 21.07 -3.38 1.20
CA PRO A 282 20.34 -4.39 1.93
C PRO A 282 18.99 -4.63 1.25
N SER A 283 18.72 -5.87 0.84
CA SER A 283 17.38 -6.25 0.42
C SER A 283 16.45 -6.08 1.62
N PRO A 284 15.23 -5.54 1.43
CA PRO A 284 14.24 -5.59 2.50
C PRO A 284 14.08 -7.05 2.91
N LEU A 285 14.26 -7.32 4.21
CA LEU A 285 13.92 -8.59 4.84
C LEU A 285 12.39 -8.73 4.79
N ALA A 286 11.84 -8.98 3.60
CA ALA A 286 10.48 -9.44 3.47
C ALA A 286 10.47 -10.89 3.97
N LYS A 287 10.09 -11.04 5.25
CA LYS A 287 9.62 -12.29 5.82
C LYS A 287 8.13 -12.42 5.57
#